data_AF-A0A1R4JGU9-F1
#
_entry.id   AF-A0A1R4JGU9-F1
#
_cell.length_a   1.000
_cell.length_b   1.000
_cell.length_c   1.000
_cell.angle_alpha   90.00
_cell.angle_beta   90.00
_cell.angle_gamma   90.00
#
_symmetry.space_group_name_H-M   'P 1'
#
loop_
_entity.id
_entity.type
_entity.pdbx_description
1 polymer ?
#
loop_
_entity_poly.entity_id
_entity_poly.type
_entity_poly.pdbx_seq_one_letter_code
_entity_poly.pdbx_strand_id
1 'polypeptide(L)'
;MVVRLQLIRQLLDALDQVGSVDAQVLADDAIKRLAIERILTQLVEFAADVNQHVAFTTGGTVATSYRESFDLAVKSGLITRDLADALKPSVGLRNVLVHEYVGVDLGIVAASVPVAREQYGEYVRMVAQWLAQSR
;
A
#
# COMPACT_ATOMS: atom_id res chain seq x y z
N MET A 1 10.11 -5.09 10.16
CA MET A 1 10.40 -4.30 8.95
C MET A 1 10.72 -5.16 7.71
N VAL A 2 11.83 -5.91 7.66
CA VAL A 2 12.24 -6.68 6.46
C VAL A 2 11.16 -7.68 5.98
N VAL A 3 10.53 -8.41 6.89
CA VAL A 3 9.45 -9.35 6.57
C VAL A 3 8.27 -8.64 5.88
N ARG A 4 7.87 -7.45 6.36
CA ARG A 4 6.78 -6.68 5.76
C ARG A 4 7.13 -6.20 4.36
N LEU A 5 8.36 -5.74 4.14
CA LEU A 5 8.82 -5.35 2.81
C LEU A 5 8.80 -6.52 1.82
N GLN A 6 9.17 -7.73 2.28
CA GLN A 6 9.10 -8.93 1.45
C GLN A 6 7.65 -9.32 1.13
N LEU A 7 6.73 -9.21 2.10
CA LEU A 7 5.31 -9.44 1.86
C LEU A 7 4.73 -8.45 0.85
N ILE A 8 5.10 -7.16 0.91
CA ILE A 8 4.70 -6.16 -0.08
C ILE A 8 5.16 -6.58 -1.48
N ARG A 9 6.41 -7.03 -1.65
CA ARG A 9 6.91 -7.52 -2.95
C ARG A 9 6.08 -8.70 -3.47
N GLN A 10 5.81 -9.68 -2.63
CA GLN A 10 4.99 -10.84 -3.01
C GLN A 10 3.57 -10.45 -3.44
N LEU A 11 2.99 -9.44 -2.80
CA LEU A 11 1.68 -8.90 -3.18
C LEU A 11 1.72 -8.16 -4.52
N LEU A 12 2.80 -7.43 -4.81
CA LEU A 12 2.99 -6.79 -6.12
C LEU A 12 3.16 -7.83 -7.22
N ASP A 13 3.96 -8.87 -6.99
CA ASP A 13 4.11 -10.00 -7.92
C ASP A 13 2.77 -10.70 -8.16
N ALA A 14 1.96 -10.88 -7.11
CA ALA A 14 0.61 -11.44 -7.23
C ALA A 14 -0.32 -10.53 -8.04
N LEU A 15 -0.25 -9.20 -7.86
CA LEU A 15 -0.99 -8.28 -8.73
C LEU A 15 -0.54 -8.45 -10.18
N ASP A 16 0.76 -8.49 -10.47
CA ASP A 16 1.26 -8.62 -11.85
C ASP A 16 0.73 -9.88 -12.55
N GLN A 17 0.62 -11.00 -11.83
CA GLN A 17 0.05 -12.25 -12.35
C GLN A 17 -1.44 -12.15 -12.70
N VAL A 18 -2.19 -11.26 -12.05
CA VAL A 18 -3.62 -11.05 -12.33
C VAL A 18 -3.83 -10.36 -13.68
N GLY A 19 -2.83 -9.65 -14.22
CA GLY A 19 -2.91 -9.00 -15.53
C GLY A 19 -3.75 -7.73 -15.53
N SER A 20 -4.32 -7.36 -16.68
CA SER A 20 -5.22 -6.20 -16.80
C SER A 20 -6.60 -6.54 -16.24
N VAL A 21 -7.19 -5.60 -15.51
CA VAL A 21 -8.53 -5.76 -14.92
C VAL A 21 -9.39 -4.53 -15.20
N ASP A 22 -10.68 -4.76 -15.38
CA ASP A 22 -11.71 -3.72 -15.45
C ASP A 22 -12.88 -4.08 -14.52
N ALA A 23 -13.86 -3.20 -14.41
CA ALA A 23 -15.01 -3.40 -13.54
C ALA A 23 -15.82 -4.67 -13.88
N GLN A 24 -15.92 -5.03 -15.16
CA GLN A 24 -16.69 -6.19 -15.61
C GLN A 24 -16.01 -7.49 -15.20
N VAL A 25 -14.69 -7.58 -15.39
CA VAL A 25 -13.88 -8.72 -14.94
C VAL A 25 -14.02 -8.95 -13.43
N LEU A 26 -14.05 -7.88 -12.63
CA LEU A 26 -14.23 -7.98 -11.18
C LEU A 26 -15.67 -8.34 -10.78
N ALA A 27 -16.66 -7.97 -11.59
CA ALA A 27 -18.05 -8.36 -11.36
C ALA A 27 -18.29 -9.84 -11.65
N ASP A 28 -17.65 -10.37 -12.70
CA ASP A 28 -17.85 -11.74 -13.19
C ASP A 28 -17.00 -12.78 -12.46
N ASP A 29 -15.94 -12.37 -11.76
CA ASP A 29 -15.03 -13.25 -11.01
C ASP A 29 -14.85 -12.79 -9.57
N ALA A 30 -15.72 -13.29 -8.69
CA ALA A 30 -15.73 -12.96 -7.27
C ALA A 30 -14.41 -13.34 -6.55
N ILE A 31 -13.74 -14.43 -6.96
CA ILE A 31 -12.49 -14.85 -6.33
C ILE A 31 -11.37 -13.90 -6.69
N LYS A 32 -11.25 -13.53 -7.98
CA LYS A 32 -10.28 -12.54 -8.45
C LYS A 32 -10.52 -11.18 -7.79
N ARG A 33 -11.78 -10.75 -7.69
CA ARG A 33 -12.16 -9.53 -6.98
C ARG A 33 -11.70 -9.54 -5.52
N LEU A 34 -12.09 -10.56 -4.76
CA LEU A 34 -11.72 -10.68 -3.34
C LEU A 34 -10.20 -10.74 -3.15
N ALA A 35 -9.47 -11.41 -4.04
CA ALA A 35 -8.02 -11.44 -4.02
C ALA A 35 -7.42 -10.04 -4.21
N ILE A 36 -7.88 -9.28 -5.21
CA ILE A 36 -7.39 -7.91 -5.47
C ILE A 36 -7.73 -6.98 -4.31
N GLU A 37 -8.96 -6.99 -3.82
CA GLU A 37 -9.38 -6.17 -2.68
C GLU A 37 -8.50 -6.45 -1.44
N ARG A 38 -8.20 -7.73 -1.19
CA ARG A 38 -7.32 -8.13 -0.09
C ARG A 38 -5.88 -7.68 -0.30
N ILE A 39 -5.36 -7.81 -1.52
CA ILE A 39 -4.00 -7.36 -1.85
C ILE A 39 -3.88 -5.85 -1.64
N LEU A 40 -4.79 -5.04 -2.21
CA LEU A 40 -4.78 -3.58 -2.07
C LEU A 40 -4.86 -3.16 -0.58
N THR A 41 -5.69 -3.84 0.20
CA THR A 41 -5.77 -3.64 1.65
C THR A 41 -4.44 -3.93 2.35
N GLN A 42 -3.82 -5.08 2.07
CA GLN A 42 -2.57 -5.48 2.72
C GLN A 42 -1.37 -4.62 2.34
N LEU A 43 -1.31 -4.11 1.11
CA LEU A 43 -0.26 -3.18 0.69
C LEU A 43 -0.22 -1.94 1.61
N VAL A 44 -1.40 -1.38 1.92
CA VAL A 44 -1.53 -0.26 2.86
C VAL A 44 -1.10 -0.66 4.27
N GLU A 45 -1.62 -1.77 4.78
CA GLU A 45 -1.37 -2.23 6.15
C GLU A 45 0.12 -2.50 6.39
N PHE A 46 0.78 -3.20 5.45
CA PHE A 46 2.19 -3.52 5.58
C PHE A 46 3.11 -2.32 5.37
N ALA A 47 2.75 -1.38 4.50
CA ALA A 47 3.51 -0.13 4.38
C ALA A 47 3.37 0.72 5.64
N ALA A 48 2.18 0.80 6.23
CA ALA A 48 2.00 1.50 7.50
C ALA A 48 2.77 0.85 8.66
N ASP A 49 2.80 -0.48 8.74
CA ASP A 49 3.62 -1.21 9.72
C ASP A 49 5.12 -0.87 9.57
N VAL A 50 5.62 -0.81 8.33
CA VAL A 50 7.01 -0.42 8.04
C VAL A 50 7.25 1.03 8.46
N ASN A 51 6.38 1.95 8.03
CA ASN A 51 6.47 3.37 8.34
C ASN A 51 6.49 3.62 9.85
N GLN A 52 5.59 2.98 10.60
CA GLN A 52 5.49 3.12 12.04
C GLN A 52 6.74 2.58 12.75
N HIS A 53 7.25 1.43 12.30
CA HIS A 53 8.49 0.89 12.85
C HIS A 53 9.67 1.85 12.65
N VAL A 54 9.82 2.40 11.43
CA VAL A 54 10.88 3.37 11.13
C VAL A 54 10.70 4.64 11.97
N ALA A 55 9.51 5.24 11.98
CA ALA A 55 9.20 6.46 12.74
C ALA A 55 9.52 6.31 14.24
N PHE A 56 9.18 5.16 14.82
CA PHE A 56 9.48 4.86 16.21
C PHE A 56 10.99 4.73 16.44
N THR A 57 11.69 3.96 15.60
CA THR A 57 13.13 3.72 15.77
C THR A 57 14.01 4.94 15.52
N THR A 58 13.61 5.85 14.60
CA THR A 58 14.42 7.03 14.26
C THR A 58 14.05 8.27 15.07
N GLY A 59 12.81 8.35 15.57
CA GLY A 59 12.28 9.59 16.16
C GLY A 59 11.35 9.39 17.36
N GLY A 60 11.20 8.17 17.87
CA GLY A 60 10.39 7.87 19.07
C GLY A 60 8.90 8.18 18.93
N THR A 61 8.41 8.36 17.70
CA THR A 61 7.01 8.77 17.44
C THR A 61 6.19 7.59 16.96
N VAL A 62 4.93 7.50 17.41
CA VAL A 62 3.96 6.48 16.98
C VAL A 62 2.85 7.18 16.21
N ALA A 63 2.54 6.68 15.00
CA ALA A 63 1.43 7.18 14.22
C ALA A 63 0.09 6.85 14.89
N THR A 64 -0.84 7.79 14.87
CA THR A 64 -2.22 7.63 15.34
C THR A 64 -3.18 7.18 14.24
N SER A 65 -2.72 7.18 12.98
CA SER A 65 -3.49 6.69 11.83
C SER A 65 -2.57 6.18 10.72
N TYR A 66 -3.13 5.39 9.79
CA TYR A 66 -2.41 4.96 8.59
C TYR A 66 -1.91 6.14 7.75
N ARG A 67 -2.74 7.19 7.60
CA ARG A 67 -2.38 8.38 6.83
C ARG A 67 -1.18 9.10 7.44
N GLU A 68 -1.19 9.27 8.77
CA GLU A 68 -0.07 9.88 9.50
C GLU A 68 1.21 9.04 9.41
N SER A 69 1.10 7.71 9.31
CA SER A 69 2.29 6.86 9.15
C SER A 69 3.13 7.28 7.93
N PHE A 70 2.49 7.68 6.82
CA PHE A 70 3.20 8.15 5.62
C PHE A 70 3.86 9.52 5.85
N ASP A 71 3.25 10.42 6.63
CA ASP A 71 3.87 11.69 7.01
C ASP A 71 5.11 11.48 7.88
N LEU A 72 5.05 10.53 8.82
CA LEU A 72 6.21 10.17 9.64
C LEU A 72 7.30 9.48 8.82
N ALA A 73 6.93 8.68 7.81
CA ALA A 73 7.91 8.09 6.89
C ALA A 73 8.70 9.16 6.12
N VAL A 74 8.04 10.25 5.68
CA VAL A 74 8.72 11.42 5.08
C VAL A 74 9.65 12.08 6.10
N LYS A 75 9.18 12.28 7.33
CA LYS A 75 9.99 12.90 8.40
C LYS A 75 11.26 12.09 8.71
N SER A 76 11.19 10.75 8.62
CA SER A 76 12.32 9.84 8.80
C SER A 76 13.22 9.71 7.56
N GLY A 77 12.90 10.39 6.45
CA GLY A 77 13.62 10.29 5.18
C GLY A 77 13.44 8.93 4.48
N LEU A 78 12.45 8.13 4.89
CA LEU A 78 12.19 6.80 4.34
C LEU A 78 11.65 6.87 2.91
N ILE A 79 10.79 7.85 2.65
CA ILE A 79 10.16 8.12 1.34
C ILE A 79 10.09 9.63 1.09
N THR A 80 9.89 10.02 -0.18
CA THR A 80 9.67 11.44 -0.52
C THR A 80 8.27 11.90 -0.13
N ARG A 81 8.11 13.23 0.02
CA ARG A 81 6.80 13.85 0.23
C ARG A 81 5.83 13.53 -0.92
N ASP A 82 6.30 13.64 -2.16
CA ASP A 82 5.49 13.40 -3.35
C ASP A 82 4.94 11.97 -3.38
N LEU A 83 5.78 10.97 -3.04
CA LEU A 83 5.33 9.59 -2.95
C LEU A 83 4.35 9.37 -1.81
N ALA A 84 4.59 9.97 -0.65
CA ALA A 84 3.67 9.87 0.48
C ALA A 84 2.29 10.45 0.10
N ASP A 85 2.25 11.61 -0.52
CA ASP A 85 1.00 12.26 -0.92
C ASP A 85 0.28 11.46 -2.02
N ALA A 86 1.02 10.80 -2.92
CA ALA A 86 0.48 9.87 -3.92
C ALA A 86 -0.09 8.57 -3.30
N LEU A 87 0.52 8.06 -2.22
CA LEU A 87 0.08 6.84 -1.53
C LEU A 87 -1.10 7.08 -0.57
N LYS A 88 -1.21 8.25 0.07
CA LYS A 88 -2.26 8.53 1.07
C LYS A 88 -3.70 8.26 0.58
N PRO A 89 -4.09 8.48 -0.70
CA PRO A 89 -5.38 8.06 -1.22
C PRO A 89 -5.69 6.56 -1.06
N SER A 90 -4.69 5.68 -1.14
CA SER A 90 -4.89 4.22 -0.98
C SER A 90 -5.40 3.85 0.42
N VAL A 91 -5.11 4.65 1.43
CA VAL A 91 -5.68 4.52 2.79
C VAL A 91 -7.20 4.69 2.76
N GLY A 92 -7.70 5.61 1.94
CA GLY A 92 -9.13 5.82 1.77
C GLY A 92 -9.80 4.61 1.12
N LEU A 93 -9.22 4.09 0.05
CA LEU A 93 -9.70 2.86 -0.61
C LEU A 93 -9.73 1.69 0.37
N ARG A 94 -8.64 1.46 1.12
CA ARG A 94 -8.58 0.41 2.15
C ARG A 94 -9.71 0.55 3.17
N ASN A 95 -10.05 1.76 3.59
CA ASN A 95 -11.14 1.97 4.54
C ASN A 95 -12.51 1.60 3.96
N VAL A 96 -12.74 1.85 2.67
CA VAL A 96 -13.97 1.43 1.96
C VAL A 96 -14.02 -0.09 1.86
N LEU A 97 -12.90 -0.72 1.45
CA LEU A 97 -12.81 -2.18 1.28
C LEU A 97 -12.99 -2.96 2.59
N VAL A 98 -12.54 -2.40 3.73
CA VAL A 98 -12.59 -3.10 5.03
C VAL A 98 -13.91 -2.91 5.75
N HIS A 99 -14.53 -1.73 5.65
CA HIS A 99 -15.69 -1.41 6.48
C HIS A 99 -17.05 -1.65 5.80
N GLU A 100 -17.09 -1.98 4.50
CA GLU A 100 -18.28 -2.36 3.73
C GLU A 100 -19.52 -1.43 3.83
N TYR A 101 -19.43 -0.27 4.51
CA TYR A 101 -20.58 0.61 4.80
C TYR A 101 -21.20 1.27 3.56
N VAL A 102 -20.52 1.19 2.41
CA VAL A 102 -20.97 1.68 1.10
C VAL A 102 -20.58 0.63 0.08
N GLY A 103 -21.44 0.32 -0.89
CA GLY A 103 -21.11 -0.60 -1.97
C GLY A 103 -19.77 -0.23 -2.62
N VAL A 104 -18.90 -1.22 -2.83
CA VAL A 104 -17.58 -1.03 -3.43
C VAL A 104 -17.74 -0.73 -4.92
N ASP A 105 -17.23 0.41 -5.37
CA ASP A 105 -17.14 0.77 -6.79
C ASP A 105 -16.02 -0.05 -7.46
N LEU A 106 -16.40 -1.03 -8.28
CA LEU A 106 -15.46 -1.90 -8.97
C LEU A 106 -14.61 -1.18 -10.02
N GLY A 107 -15.10 -0.06 -10.57
CA GLY A 107 -14.32 0.79 -11.46
C GLY A 107 -13.15 1.43 -10.72
N ILE A 108 -13.39 1.91 -9.49
CA ILE A 108 -12.32 2.44 -8.63
C ILE A 108 -11.34 1.32 -8.24
N VAL A 109 -11.81 0.13 -7.87
CA VAL A 109 -10.93 -0.99 -7.52
C VAL A 109 -10.04 -1.38 -8.70
N ALA A 110 -10.62 -1.56 -9.89
CA ALA A 110 -9.88 -1.90 -11.10
C ALA A 110 -8.83 -0.83 -11.45
N ALA A 111 -9.22 0.45 -11.42
CA ALA A 111 -8.31 1.57 -11.70
C ALA A 111 -7.17 1.68 -10.67
N SER A 112 -7.39 1.20 -9.44
CA SER A 112 -6.39 1.24 -8.37
C SER A 112 -5.30 0.19 -8.52
N VAL A 113 -5.51 -0.88 -9.29
CA VAL A 113 -4.51 -1.94 -9.50
C VAL A 113 -3.22 -1.43 -10.14
N PRO A 114 -3.25 -0.77 -11.33
CA PRO A 114 -2.02 -0.25 -11.92
C PRO A 114 -1.36 0.85 -11.07
N VAL A 115 -2.17 1.70 -10.43
CA VAL A 115 -1.69 2.76 -9.53
C VAL A 115 -0.95 2.17 -8.33
N ALA A 116 -1.52 1.13 -7.71
CA ALA A 116 -0.89 0.45 -6.58
C ALA A 116 0.43 -0.22 -6.98
N ARG A 117 0.48 -0.88 -8.16
CA ARG A 117 1.72 -1.48 -8.68
C ARG A 117 2.85 -0.44 -8.79
N GLU A 118 2.56 0.69 -9.42
CA GLU A 118 3.54 1.77 -9.61
C GLU A 118 3.99 2.36 -8.26
N GLN A 119 3.04 2.81 -7.44
CA GLN A 119 3.35 3.54 -6.21
C GLN A 119 3.99 2.66 -5.14
N TYR A 120 3.51 1.42 -4.94
CA TYR A 120 4.12 0.51 -3.97
C TYR A 120 5.42 -0.10 -4.50
N GLY A 121 5.61 -0.20 -5.82
CA GLY A 121 6.90 -0.52 -6.42
C GLY A 121 7.95 0.56 -6.12
N GLU A 122 7.58 1.84 -6.27
CA GLU A 122 8.40 2.98 -5.86
C GLU A 122 8.71 2.94 -4.36
N TYR A 123 7.69 2.74 -3.52
CA TYR A 123 7.83 2.62 -2.07
C TYR A 123 8.84 1.53 -1.68
N VAL A 124 8.72 0.33 -2.26
CA VAL A 124 9.64 -0.78 -2.00
C VAL A 124 11.09 -0.41 -2.34
N ARG A 125 11.29 0.31 -3.45
CA ARG A 125 12.63 0.72 -3.88
C ARG A 125 13.24 1.74 -2.92
N MET A 126 12.46 2.76 -2.53
CA MET A 126 12.90 3.77 -1.57
C MET A 126 13.22 3.16 -0.20
N VAL A 127 12.35 2.30 0.33
CA VAL A 127 12.60 1.62 1.61
C VAL A 127 13.86 0.74 1.52
N ALA A 128 14.06 0.03 0.42
CA ALA A 128 15.26 -0.80 0.24
C ALA A 128 16.54 0.05 0.17
N GLN A 129 16.51 1.21 -0.48
CA GLN A 129 17.64 2.15 -0.52
C GLN A 129 17.94 2.72 0.87
N TRP A 130 16.91 3.14 1.61
CA TRP A 130 17.05 3.65 2.97
C TRP A 130 17.68 2.61 3.91
N LEU A 131 17.26 1.34 3.80
CA LEU A 131 17.83 0.22 4.55
C LEU A 131 19.31 -0.04 4.23
N ALA A 132 19.73 0.21 2.98
CA ALA A 132 21.12 0.04 2.56
C ALA A 132 22.04 1.16 3.08
N GLN A 133 21.50 2.37 3.25
CA GLN A 133 22.24 3.54 3.76
C GLN A 133 22.30 3.59 5.29
N SER A 134 21.36 2.93 5.96
CA SER A 134 21.26 2.88 7.42
C SER A 134 22.05 1.71 8.04
N ARG A 135 22.97 1.09 7.26
CA ARG A 135 23.89 0.02 7.68
C ARG A 135 25.30 0.52 7.86
#